data_AF-A0A3N5TK02-F1
#
_entry.id   AF-A0A3N5TK02-F1
#
_cell.length_a   1.000
_cell.length_b   1.000
_cell.length_c   1.000
_cell.angle_alpha   90.00
_cell.angle_beta   90.00
_cell.angle_gamma   90.00
#
_symmetry.space_group_name_H-M   'P 1'
#
loop_
_entity.id
_entity.type
_entity.pdbx_description
1 polymer ?
#
loop_
_entity_poly.entity_id
_entity_poly.type
_entity_poly.pdbx_seq_one_letter_code
_entity_poly.pdbx_strand_id
1 'polypeptide(L)'
;TEFFQTIFEPTLIAGYGEIEIRIFPKDKPAQQLFCKSESEAALASGNLCNNCIDVYFGVNPRTGGAGKKENVHYLVAFHVEVDYGTDGHNKKFIYQTYEEALAAIDAFSMKPTIFLHSGGGFHCYWVLNTPLKVEERDVELLEGVNKALLQHLGGDSGSHDISRVLRVPGTFNFKLPENPREV
;
A
#
# COMPACT_ATOMS: atom_id res chain seq x y z
N THR A 1 -10.35 -8.73 7.32
CA THR A 1 -11.12 -8.10 6.23
C THR A 1 -11.32 -6.60 6.46
N GLU A 2 -11.45 -6.14 7.71
CA GLU A 2 -11.66 -4.72 8.08
C GLU A 2 -10.75 -3.71 7.35
N PHE A 3 -9.46 -4.02 7.20
CA PHE A 3 -8.53 -3.19 6.42
C PHE A 3 -9.00 -2.97 4.97
N PHE A 4 -9.30 -4.06 4.26
CA PHE A 4 -9.80 -3.96 2.88
C PHE A 4 -11.16 -3.27 2.82
N GLN A 5 -12.04 -3.55 3.78
CA GLN A 5 -13.36 -2.91 3.83
C GLN A 5 -13.22 -1.40 3.95
N THR A 6 -12.36 -0.92 4.85
CA THR A 6 -12.12 0.50 5.07
C THR A 6 -11.68 1.22 3.79
N ILE A 7 -10.84 0.59 2.96
CA ILE A 7 -10.30 1.20 1.74
C ILE A 7 -11.23 1.02 0.53
N PHE A 8 -11.85 -0.16 0.37
CA PHE A 8 -12.43 -0.60 -0.90
C PHE A 8 -13.95 -0.74 -0.90
N GLU A 9 -14.63 -0.78 0.25
CA GLU A 9 -16.08 -1.04 0.31
C GLU A 9 -16.90 -0.16 -0.65
N PRO A 10 -16.72 1.18 -0.70
CA PRO A 10 -17.46 2.02 -1.64
C PRO A 10 -17.24 1.63 -3.11
N THR A 11 -16.01 1.25 -3.47
CA THR A 11 -15.68 0.86 -4.85
C THR A 11 -16.15 -0.52 -5.23
N LEU A 12 -16.13 -1.48 -4.30
CA LEU A 12 -16.62 -2.83 -4.56
C LEU A 12 -18.15 -2.84 -4.72
N ILE A 13 -18.87 -2.11 -3.86
CA ILE A 13 -20.33 -1.92 -3.98
C ILE A 13 -20.70 -1.28 -5.32
N ALA A 14 -19.93 -0.27 -5.76
CA ALA A 14 -20.18 0.44 -7.01
C ALA A 14 -19.66 -0.29 -8.27
N GLY A 15 -18.92 -1.39 -8.12
CA GLY A 15 -18.31 -2.12 -9.24
C GLY A 15 -17.18 -1.34 -9.95
N TYR A 16 -16.45 -0.51 -9.21
CA TYR A 16 -15.40 0.38 -9.74
C TYR A 16 -14.02 -0.28 -9.89
N GLY A 17 -13.94 -1.59 -9.68
CA GLY A 17 -12.75 -2.38 -9.89
C GLY A 17 -12.62 -3.50 -8.85
N GLU A 18 -11.45 -4.10 -8.82
CA GLU A 18 -11.11 -5.27 -8.01
C GLU A 18 -9.91 -4.96 -7.10
N ILE A 19 -9.80 -5.66 -5.97
CA ILE A 19 -8.62 -5.60 -5.11
C ILE A 19 -7.52 -6.45 -5.76
N GLU A 20 -6.43 -5.82 -6.16
CA GLU A 20 -5.23 -6.53 -6.61
C GLU A 20 -4.49 -7.10 -5.39
N ILE A 21 -4.27 -8.42 -5.37
CA ILE A 21 -3.25 -9.07 -4.56
C ILE A 21 -2.08 -9.43 -5.47
N ARG A 22 -0.87 -9.07 -5.06
CA ARG A 22 0.34 -9.20 -5.88
C ARG A 22 1.47 -9.82 -5.09
N ILE A 23 2.21 -10.70 -5.75
CA ILE A 23 3.44 -11.30 -5.22
C ILE A 23 4.57 -11.15 -6.24
N PHE A 24 5.81 -11.19 -5.73
CA PHE A 24 7.04 -11.08 -6.53
C PHE A 24 7.92 -12.31 -6.27
N PRO A 25 7.60 -13.48 -6.86
CA PRO A 25 8.40 -14.67 -6.65
C PRO A 25 9.78 -14.49 -7.25
N LYS A 26 10.80 -15.04 -6.58
CA LYS A 26 12.19 -14.99 -7.06
C LYS A 26 12.29 -15.62 -8.46
N ASP A 27 12.99 -14.92 -9.37
CA ASP A 27 13.29 -15.36 -10.74
C ASP A 27 12.04 -15.65 -11.61
N LYS A 28 10.87 -15.13 -11.23
CA LYS A 28 9.63 -15.27 -12.00
C LYS A 28 8.95 -13.90 -12.16
N PRO A 29 8.11 -13.72 -13.20
CA PRO A 29 7.26 -12.55 -13.29
C PRO A 29 6.38 -12.39 -12.05
N ALA A 30 6.04 -11.14 -11.73
CA ALA A 30 5.05 -10.85 -10.70
C ALA A 30 3.73 -11.58 -11.01
N GLN A 31 3.11 -12.13 -9.99
CA GLN A 31 1.80 -12.79 -10.11
C GLN A 31 0.74 -11.93 -9.45
N GLN A 32 -0.44 -11.90 -10.05
CA GLN A 32 -1.53 -11.01 -9.69
C GLN A 32 -2.82 -11.80 -9.60
N LEU A 33 -3.59 -11.53 -8.55
CA LEU A 33 -4.95 -12.00 -8.36
C LEU A 33 -5.84 -10.78 -8.18
N PHE A 34 -7.00 -10.76 -8.81
CA PHE A 34 -7.96 -9.68 -8.69
C PHE A 34 -9.21 -10.21 -7.98
N CYS A 35 -9.44 -9.68 -6.79
CA CYS A 35 -10.48 -10.14 -5.87
C CYS A 35 -11.68 -9.19 -5.93
N LYS A 36 -12.89 -9.76 -5.97
CA LYS A 36 -14.15 -9.00 -6.04
C LYS A 36 -14.77 -8.73 -4.67
N SER A 37 -14.17 -9.28 -3.62
CA SER A 37 -14.54 -9.01 -2.24
C SER A 37 -13.33 -8.94 -1.33
N GLU A 38 -13.52 -8.26 -0.21
CA GLU A 38 -12.58 -8.15 0.90
C GLU A 38 -12.22 -9.53 1.48
N SER A 39 -13.21 -10.44 1.49
CA SER A 39 -13.03 -11.80 2.01
C SER A 39 -12.15 -12.65 1.07
N GLU A 40 -12.34 -12.54 -0.24
CA GLU A 40 -11.46 -13.18 -1.24
C GLU A 40 -10.03 -12.66 -1.11
N ALA A 41 -9.86 -11.34 -1.02
CA ALA A 41 -8.54 -10.70 -0.88
C ALA A 41 -7.84 -11.16 0.41
N ALA A 42 -8.55 -11.18 1.54
CA ALA A 42 -8.01 -11.63 2.82
C ALA A 42 -7.64 -13.11 2.80
N LEU A 43 -8.51 -13.98 2.25
CA LEU A 43 -8.24 -15.41 2.15
C LEU A 43 -7.03 -15.71 1.26
N ALA A 44 -6.95 -15.07 0.08
CA ALA A 44 -5.82 -15.23 -0.82
C ALA A 44 -4.51 -14.78 -0.16
N SER A 45 -4.54 -13.64 0.54
CA SER A 45 -3.37 -13.11 1.25
C SER A 45 -2.91 -14.04 2.37
N GLY A 46 -3.83 -14.55 3.19
CA GLY A 46 -3.51 -15.50 4.25
C GLY A 46 -2.90 -16.80 3.71
N ASN A 47 -3.46 -17.35 2.63
CA ASN A 47 -2.93 -18.57 2.00
C ASN A 47 -1.50 -18.37 1.47
N LEU A 48 -1.22 -17.23 0.81
CA LEU A 48 0.12 -16.91 0.33
C LEU A 48 1.11 -16.69 1.49
N CYS A 49 0.68 -15.95 2.52
CA CYS A 49 1.51 -15.70 3.71
C CYS A 49 1.85 -17.00 4.45
N ASN A 50 0.92 -17.96 4.56
CA ASN A 50 1.17 -19.27 5.16
C ASN A 50 2.24 -20.09 4.42
N ASN A 51 2.57 -19.72 3.18
CA ASN A 51 3.66 -20.31 2.41
C ASN A 51 4.95 -19.46 2.47
N CYS A 52 5.05 -18.53 3.43
CA CYS A 52 6.17 -17.62 3.62
C CYS A 52 6.46 -16.73 2.40
N ILE A 53 5.40 -16.27 1.72
CA ILE A 53 5.49 -15.36 0.58
C ILE A 53 5.12 -13.95 1.05
N ASP A 54 5.96 -12.95 0.73
CA ASP A 54 5.60 -11.54 0.91
C ASP A 54 4.37 -11.19 0.05
N VAL A 55 3.31 -10.71 0.69
CA VAL A 55 2.03 -10.40 0.03
C VAL A 55 1.82 -8.90 -0.01
N TYR A 56 1.49 -8.41 -1.21
CA TYR A 56 1.19 -7.01 -1.46
C TYR A 56 -0.24 -6.86 -1.99
N PHE A 57 -0.81 -5.67 -1.83
CA PHE A 57 -2.05 -5.28 -2.50
C PHE A 57 -1.90 -3.95 -3.22
N GLY A 58 -2.65 -3.75 -4.30
CA GLY A 58 -2.75 -2.45 -4.95
C GLY A 58 -3.56 -1.49 -4.10
N VAL A 59 -3.00 -0.32 -3.74
CA VAL A 59 -3.67 0.66 -2.87
C VAL A 59 -4.98 1.18 -3.47
N ASN A 60 -5.03 1.25 -4.81
CA ASN A 60 -6.21 1.66 -5.56
C ASN A 60 -6.77 0.49 -6.40
N PRO A 61 -8.10 0.40 -6.58
CA PRO A 61 -8.72 -0.71 -7.31
C PRO A 61 -8.23 -0.81 -8.75
N ARG A 62 -8.25 -2.03 -9.29
CA ARG A 62 -7.82 -2.33 -10.66
C ARG A 62 -8.98 -2.72 -11.55
N THR A 63 -8.83 -2.42 -12.83
CA THR A 63 -9.75 -2.85 -13.89
C THR A 63 -9.00 -3.63 -14.97
N GLY A 64 -9.71 -4.50 -15.70
CA GLY A 64 -9.16 -5.19 -16.87
C GLY A 64 -8.13 -6.30 -16.56
N GLY A 65 -8.06 -6.77 -15.30
CA GLY A 65 -7.21 -7.91 -14.93
C GLY A 65 -5.71 -7.66 -15.05
N ALA A 66 -5.27 -6.40 -14.90
CA ALA A 66 -3.87 -6.02 -14.88
C ALA A 66 -3.61 -4.95 -13.80
N GLY A 67 -2.36 -4.84 -13.36
CA GLY A 67 -1.95 -3.92 -12.27
C GLY A 67 -0.92 -2.90 -12.71
N LYS A 68 -1.10 -2.36 -13.92
CA LYS A 68 -0.35 -1.18 -14.38
C LYS A 68 -1.12 0.08 -14.00
N LYS A 69 -0.47 1.25 -14.16
CA LYS A 69 -1.09 2.56 -13.93
C LYS A 69 -2.37 2.79 -14.74
N GLU A 70 -2.38 2.35 -16.00
CA GLU A 70 -3.56 2.44 -16.90
C GLU A 70 -4.78 1.65 -16.39
N ASN A 71 -4.58 0.70 -15.47
CA ASN A 71 -5.66 -0.08 -14.86
C ASN A 71 -6.25 0.57 -13.60
N VAL A 72 -5.77 1.76 -13.23
CA VAL A 72 -6.26 2.50 -12.05
C VAL A 72 -7.25 3.55 -12.52
N HIS A 73 -8.53 3.18 -12.55
CA HIS A 73 -9.59 4.09 -13.00
C HIS A 73 -10.17 4.93 -11.86
N TYR A 74 -10.04 4.47 -10.62
CA TYR A 74 -10.49 5.16 -9.44
C TYR A 74 -9.40 5.20 -8.38
N LEU A 75 -9.26 6.35 -7.73
CA LEU A 75 -8.41 6.55 -6.56
C LEU A 75 -9.30 6.50 -5.30
N VAL A 76 -8.95 5.64 -4.36
CA VAL A 76 -9.66 5.47 -3.08
C VAL A 76 -8.83 5.91 -1.89
N ALA A 77 -7.50 5.95 -2.02
CA ALA A 77 -6.62 6.44 -0.98
C ALA A 77 -5.36 7.08 -1.56
N PHE A 78 -4.91 8.15 -0.89
CA PHE A 78 -3.52 8.58 -0.94
C PHE A 78 -2.69 7.78 0.07
N HIS A 79 -1.40 7.65 -0.17
CA HIS A 79 -0.54 6.80 0.65
C HIS A 79 0.88 7.33 0.80
N VAL A 80 1.53 6.88 1.88
CA VAL A 80 2.94 7.10 2.16
C VAL A 80 3.53 5.86 2.84
N GLU A 81 4.75 5.50 2.45
CA GLU A 81 5.61 4.54 3.16
C GLU A 81 6.70 5.32 3.90
N VAL A 82 6.72 5.28 5.23
CA VAL A 82 7.75 5.91 6.08
C VAL A 82 8.64 4.83 6.66
N ASP A 83 9.79 4.59 6.03
CA ASP A 83 10.80 3.64 6.52
C ASP A 83 11.79 4.30 7.48
N TYR A 84 12.37 3.50 8.37
CA TYR A 84 13.42 3.94 9.29
C TYR A 84 14.57 2.94 9.39
N GLY A 85 15.71 3.41 9.88
CA GLY A 85 16.89 2.57 10.14
C GLY A 85 17.67 2.21 8.86
N THR A 86 18.27 1.02 8.84
CA THR A 86 19.13 0.56 7.72
C THR A 86 18.90 -0.89 7.31
N ASP A 87 18.01 -1.61 7.99
CA ASP A 87 17.85 -3.05 7.81
C ASP A 87 17.38 -3.41 6.41
N GLY A 88 18.20 -4.16 5.66
CA GLY A 88 17.85 -4.63 4.31
C GLY A 88 17.82 -3.53 3.25
N HIS A 89 18.45 -2.37 3.50
CA HIS A 89 18.56 -1.27 2.53
C HIS A 89 19.98 -0.72 2.46
N ASN A 90 20.47 -0.45 1.25
CA ASN A 90 21.75 0.23 1.02
C ASN A 90 21.65 1.77 1.12
N LYS A 91 20.42 2.30 1.30
CA LYS A 91 20.12 3.74 1.39
C LYS A 91 19.89 4.11 2.85
N LYS A 92 20.44 5.26 3.26
CA LYS A 92 20.15 5.86 4.56
C LYS A 92 18.77 6.51 4.52
N PHE A 93 17.85 6.07 5.37
CA PHE A 93 16.55 6.71 5.53
C PHE A 93 16.66 8.02 6.29
N ILE A 94 15.62 8.86 6.21
CA ILE A 94 15.56 10.14 6.93
C ILE A 94 15.54 9.88 8.43
N TYR A 95 14.69 8.93 8.87
CA TYR A 95 14.61 8.50 10.26
C TYR A 95 15.51 7.28 10.50
N GLN A 96 16.21 7.28 11.62
CA GLN A 96 17.07 6.17 12.04
C GLN A 96 16.36 5.22 12.99
N THR A 97 15.35 5.71 13.73
CA THR A 97 14.63 4.90 14.73
C THR A 97 13.12 4.88 14.49
N TYR A 98 12.45 3.92 15.13
CA TYR A 98 11.01 3.80 15.16
C TYR A 98 10.36 5.08 15.73
N GLU A 99 10.91 5.60 16.83
CA GLU A 99 10.39 6.78 17.53
C GLU A 99 10.48 8.04 16.68
N GLU A 100 11.56 8.19 15.90
CA GLU A 100 11.73 9.34 15.00
C GLU A 100 10.68 9.33 13.87
N ALA A 101 10.46 8.16 13.25
CA ALA A 101 9.45 8.01 12.20
C ALA A 101 8.04 8.19 12.75
N LEU A 102 7.73 7.61 13.91
CA LEU A 102 6.44 7.77 14.57
C LEU A 102 6.19 9.24 14.94
N ALA A 103 7.18 9.92 15.52
CA ALA A 103 7.05 11.33 15.90
C ALA A 103 6.76 12.24 14.70
N ALA A 104 7.33 11.95 13.53
CA ALA A 104 7.04 12.72 12.32
C ALA A 104 5.58 12.57 11.86
N ILE A 105 5.04 11.35 11.91
CA ILE A 105 3.65 11.06 11.57
C ILE A 105 2.70 11.66 12.63
N ASP A 106 3.10 11.61 13.90
CA ASP A 106 2.37 12.21 15.01
C ASP A 106 2.38 13.74 14.98
N ALA A 107 3.43 14.37 14.44
CA ALA A 107 3.49 15.81 14.23
C ALA A 107 2.67 16.27 13.02
N PHE A 108 2.35 15.36 12.09
CA PHE A 108 1.59 15.73 10.89
C PHE A 108 0.12 16.02 11.23
N SER A 109 -0.33 17.20 10.79
CA SER A 109 -1.65 17.74 11.13
C SER A 109 -2.81 16.96 10.51
N MET A 110 -2.62 16.46 9.28
CA MET A 110 -3.62 15.66 8.60
C MET A 110 -3.42 14.19 8.91
N LYS A 111 -4.08 13.70 9.95
CA LYS A 111 -3.95 12.29 10.37
C LYS A 111 -4.40 11.33 9.27
N PRO A 112 -3.63 10.27 8.99
CA PRO A 112 -4.09 9.22 8.08
C PRO A 112 -5.30 8.50 8.67
N THR A 113 -6.20 8.06 7.79
CA THR A 113 -7.35 7.21 8.16
C THR A 113 -6.88 5.86 8.69
N ILE A 114 -5.83 5.30 8.09
CA ILE A 114 -5.21 4.05 8.51
C ILE A 114 -3.71 4.30 8.66
N PHE A 115 -3.16 3.88 9.78
CA PHE A 115 -1.74 3.89 10.08
C PHE A 115 -1.35 2.58 10.74
N LEU A 116 -0.35 1.91 10.20
CA LEU A 116 0.12 0.60 10.68
C LEU A 116 1.59 0.38 10.35
N HIS A 117 2.21 -0.56 11.05
CA HIS A 117 3.61 -0.90 10.87
C HIS A 117 3.78 -1.99 9.79
N SER A 118 4.63 -1.78 8.80
CA SER A 118 4.80 -2.66 7.63
C SER A 118 5.87 -3.75 7.79
N GLY A 119 6.40 -3.90 9.00
CA GLY A 119 7.59 -4.69 9.30
C GLY A 119 8.92 -3.99 9.00
N GLY A 120 8.93 -2.87 8.27
CA GLY A 120 10.15 -2.08 7.99
C GLY A 120 10.02 -0.58 8.29
N GLY A 121 8.81 -0.16 8.67
CA GLY A 121 8.41 1.24 8.71
C GLY A 121 6.91 1.32 8.89
N PHE A 122 6.30 2.39 8.41
CA PHE A 122 4.87 2.62 8.53
C PHE A 122 4.22 2.83 7.17
N HIS A 123 3.04 2.24 6.98
CA HIS A 123 2.14 2.63 5.92
C HIS A 123 1.12 3.61 6.47
N CYS A 124 0.96 4.74 5.79
CA CYS A 124 -0.09 5.71 6.06
C CYS A 124 -1.04 5.77 4.87
N TYR A 125 -2.35 5.75 5.14
CA TYR A 125 -3.40 5.85 4.12
C TYR A 125 -4.37 6.96 4.49
N TRP A 126 -4.63 7.86 3.55
CA TRP A 126 -5.72 8.84 3.62
C TRP A 126 -6.83 8.37 2.70
N VAL A 127 -7.77 7.63 3.27
CA VAL A 127 -8.90 7.04 2.54
C VAL A 127 -9.93 8.11 2.24
N LEU A 128 -10.39 8.15 0.98
CA LEU A 128 -11.39 9.09 0.52
C LEU A 128 -12.80 8.57 0.83
N ASN A 129 -13.66 9.46 1.34
CA ASN A 129 -15.09 9.14 1.53
C ASN A 129 -15.79 8.80 0.21
N THR A 130 -15.35 9.42 -0.89
CA THR A 130 -15.88 9.19 -2.23
C THR A 130 -14.72 8.85 -3.17
N PRO A 131 -14.77 7.70 -3.88
CA PRO A 131 -13.76 7.37 -4.87
C PRO A 131 -13.65 8.44 -5.95
N LEU A 132 -12.43 8.82 -6.29
CA LEU A 132 -12.15 9.82 -7.31
C LEU A 132 -11.90 9.15 -8.65
N LYS A 133 -12.62 9.55 -9.69
CA LYS A 133 -12.39 9.04 -11.04
C LYS A 133 -11.12 9.67 -11.63
N VAL A 134 -10.16 8.85 -12.00
CA VAL A 134 -8.83 9.31 -12.42
C VAL A 134 -8.91 10.13 -13.70
N GLU A 135 -9.74 9.74 -14.67
CA GLU A 135 -9.90 10.46 -15.95
C GLU A 135 -10.42 11.90 -15.81
N GLU A 136 -11.06 12.23 -14.68
CA GLU A 136 -11.59 13.57 -14.42
C GLU A 136 -10.56 14.50 -13.76
N ARG A 137 -9.34 14.02 -13.54
CA ARG A 137 -8.24 14.77 -12.93
C ARG A 137 -6.96 14.54 -13.72
N ASP A 138 -6.00 15.43 -13.50
CA ASP A 138 -4.64 15.21 -13.96
C ASP A 138 -3.97 14.15 -13.07
N VAL A 139 -3.48 13.07 -13.68
CA VAL A 139 -2.76 12.00 -12.96
C VAL A 139 -1.50 12.53 -12.28
N GLU A 140 -0.82 13.52 -12.88
CA GLU A 140 0.37 14.13 -12.29
C GLU A 140 0.01 14.93 -11.03
N LEU A 141 -1.19 15.54 -10.99
CA LEU A 141 -1.70 16.20 -9.80
C LEU A 141 -1.94 15.18 -8.68
N LEU A 142 -2.59 14.05 -8.99
CA LEU A 142 -2.88 12.99 -8.01
C LEU A 142 -1.59 12.39 -7.43
N GLU A 143 -0.62 12.05 -8.28
CA GLU A 143 0.70 11.57 -7.85
C GLU A 143 1.49 12.67 -7.13
N GLY A 144 1.27 13.93 -7.50
CA GLY A 144 1.81 15.11 -6.82
C GLY A 144 1.36 15.23 -5.36
N VAL A 145 0.13 14.80 -5.03
CA VAL A 145 -0.34 14.75 -3.64
C VAL A 145 0.46 13.72 -2.84
N ASN A 146 0.60 12.48 -3.32
CA ASN A 146 1.43 11.47 -2.66
C ASN A 146 2.86 11.97 -2.51
N LYS A 147 3.42 12.58 -3.56
CA LYS A 147 4.77 13.15 -3.53
C LYS A 147 4.93 14.23 -2.45
N ALA A 148 3.96 15.13 -2.29
CA ALA A 148 3.98 16.15 -1.25
C ALA A 148 3.91 15.53 0.15
N LEU A 149 3.06 14.52 0.34
CA LEU A 149 2.97 13.77 1.60
C LEU A 149 4.30 13.07 1.92
N LEU A 150 4.91 12.39 0.94
CA LEU A 150 6.21 11.71 1.08
C LEU A 150 7.32 12.70 1.47
N GLN A 151 7.38 13.87 0.81
CA GLN A 151 8.37 14.89 1.11
C GLN A 151 8.23 15.45 2.54
N HIS A 152 6.99 15.59 3.01
CA HIS A 152 6.72 16.10 4.35
C HIS A 152 6.99 15.07 5.44
N LEU A 153 6.63 13.82 5.19
CA LEU A 153 6.73 12.71 6.14
C LEU A 153 8.01 11.89 6.01
N GLY A 154 8.97 12.33 5.20
CA GLY A 154 10.24 11.63 5.00
C GLY A 154 10.13 10.23 4.39
N GLY A 155 9.08 9.98 3.61
CA GLY A 155 8.82 8.67 3.00
C GLY A 155 9.65 8.36 1.75
N ASP A 156 9.46 7.17 1.18
CA ASP A 156 10.26 6.74 0.03
C ASP A 156 9.96 7.57 -1.24
N SER A 157 10.99 8.25 -1.75
CA SER A 157 10.96 9.07 -2.96
C SER A 157 10.37 8.39 -4.21
N GLY A 158 10.38 7.05 -4.27
CA GLY A 158 9.87 6.27 -5.41
C GLY A 158 8.42 5.82 -5.31
N SER A 159 7.74 5.98 -4.17
CA SER A 159 6.46 5.33 -3.88
C SER A 159 5.25 6.26 -3.99
N HIS A 160 5.21 7.13 -4.99
CA HIS A 160 4.13 8.14 -5.15
C HIS A 160 3.08 7.77 -6.21
N ASP A 161 3.33 6.74 -7.01
CA ASP A 161 2.48 6.40 -8.16
C ASP A 161 1.10 5.86 -7.74
N ILE A 162 0.05 6.16 -8.50
CA ILE A 162 -1.31 5.71 -8.16
C ILE A 162 -1.50 4.18 -8.27
N SER A 163 -0.57 3.50 -8.95
CA SER A 163 -0.51 2.04 -9.06
C SER A 163 0.31 1.37 -7.97
N ARG A 164 0.68 2.09 -6.90
CA ARG A 164 1.50 1.52 -5.84
C ARG A 164 0.87 0.26 -5.23
N VAL A 165 1.75 -0.71 -4.92
CA VAL A 165 1.39 -1.88 -4.11
C VAL A 165 2.12 -1.83 -2.78
N LEU A 166 1.42 -2.15 -1.69
CA LEU A 166 1.93 -2.13 -0.32
C LEU A 166 1.68 -3.47 0.36
N ARG A 167 2.45 -3.82 1.39
CA ARG A 167 2.23 -5.09 2.11
C ARG A 167 0.84 -5.15 2.74
N VAL A 168 0.23 -6.33 2.74
CA VAL A 168 -1.10 -6.57 3.30
C VAL A 168 -1.04 -6.69 4.83
N PRO A 169 -1.79 -5.90 5.59
CA PRO A 169 -1.88 -6.05 7.05
C PRO A 169 -2.45 -7.40 7.46
N GLY A 170 -1.97 -7.94 8.57
CA GLY A 170 -2.24 -9.31 9.03
C GLY A 170 -1.42 -10.36 8.28
N THR A 171 -0.34 -9.97 7.59
CA THR A 171 0.64 -10.88 6.99
C THR A 171 2.02 -10.63 7.59
N PHE A 172 3.07 -11.25 7.03
CA PHE A 172 4.45 -11.07 7.47
C PHE A 172 5.30 -10.53 6.33
N ASN A 173 6.24 -9.66 6.70
CA ASN A 173 7.35 -9.21 5.89
C ASN A 173 8.50 -10.22 6.06
N PHE A 174 8.77 -10.99 5.00
CA PHE A 174 9.77 -12.06 4.98
C PHE A 174 11.11 -11.62 4.40
N LYS A 175 11.29 -10.30 4.20
CA LYS A 175 12.53 -9.73 3.64
C LYS A 175 13.79 -10.12 4.42
N LEU A 176 13.65 -10.32 5.74
CA LEU A 176 14.69 -10.90 6.60
C LEU A 176 14.25 -12.32 7.00
N PRO A 177 14.77 -13.38 6.34
CA PRO A 177 14.29 -14.75 6.57
C PRO A 177 14.39 -15.22 8.02
N GLU A 178 15.43 -14.79 8.73
CA GLU A 178 15.69 -15.15 10.14
C GLU A 178 14.90 -14.28 11.14
N ASN A 179 14.23 -13.23 10.66
CA ASN A 179 13.43 -12.34 11.49
C ASN A 179 12.22 -11.83 10.69
N PRO A 180 11.24 -12.71 10.37
CA PRO A 180 9.98 -12.28 9.78
C PRO A 180 9.27 -11.31 10.72
N ARG A 181 8.72 -10.23 10.16
CA ARG A 181 8.09 -9.16 10.95
C ARG A 181 6.63 -9.02 10.56
N GLU A 182 5.76 -8.86 11.55
CA GLU A 182 4.34 -8.64 11.31
C GLU A 182 4.11 -7.32 10.53
N VAL A 183 3.10 -7.37 9.67
CA VAL A 183 2.54 -6.26 8.89
C VAL A 183 1.14 -5.95 9.40
#